data_AF-A0A954L2V6-F1
#
_entry.id   AF-A0A954L2V6-F1
#
_cell.length_a   1.000
_cell.length_b   1.000
_cell.length_c   1.000
_cell.angle_alpha   90.00
_cell.angle_beta   90.00
_cell.angle_gamma   90.00
#
_symmetry.space_group_name_H-M   'P 1'
#
loop_
_entity.id
_entity.type
_entity.pdbx_description
1 polymer ?
#
loop_
_entity_poly.entity_id
_entity_poly.type
_entity_poly.pdbx_seq_one_letter_code
_entity_poly.pdbx_strand_id
1 'polypeptide(L)'
;HLITAIREDQTYNEVQRGFMASLVTSMGRMAAHTGQIITLDQMITCPHEFAPGIEELTLDSESPLKSKDGKYPIPYPGLIKDREYPG
;
A
#
# COMPACT_ATOMS: atom_id res chain seq x y z
N HIS A 1 -6.51 -24.17 -11.69
CA HIS A 1 -6.40 -24.09 -10.22
C HIS A 1 -7.63 -23.41 -9.62
N LEU A 2 -7.75 -22.08 -9.56
CA LEU A 2 -8.94 -21.41 -8.99
C LEU A 2 -10.26 -21.75 -9.70
N ILE A 3 -10.33 -21.59 -11.02
CA ILE A 3 -11.56 -21.84 -11.79
C ILE A 3 -12.01 -23.31 -11.71
N THR A 4 -11.06 -24.24 -11.62
CA THR A 4 -11.34 -25.67 -11.39
C THR A 4 -11.97 -25.88 -10.02
N ALA A 5 -11.36 -25.32 -8.97
CA ALA A 5 -11.85 -25.45 -7.60
C ALA A 5 -13.27 -24.89 -7.44
N ILE A 6 -13.60 -23.77 -8.10
CA ILE A 6 -14.97 -23.22 -8.12
C ILE A 6 -15.94 -24.19 -8.80
N ARG A 7 -15.57 -24.77 -9.95
CA ARG A 7 -16.43 -25.70 -10.69
C ARG A 7 -16.67 -27.02 -9.96
N GLU A 8 -15.70 -27.46 -9.18
CA GLU A 8 -15.72 -28.73 -8.45
C GLU A 8 -16.12 -28.59 -6.97
N ASP A 9 -16.52 -27.39 -6.53
CA ASP A 9 -16.88 -27.05 -5.14
C ASP A 9 -15.77 -27.45 -4.13
N GLN A 10 -14.53 -27.14 -4.47
CA GLN A 10 -13.34 -27.42 -3.67
C GLN A 10 -12.84 -26.16 -2.96
N THR A 11 -12.38 -26.33 -1.71
CA THR A 11 -11.70 -25.27 -0.97
C THR A 11 -10.41 -24.85 -1.66
N TYR A 12 -10.24 -23.55 -1.89
CA TYR A 12 -9.03 -22.96 -2.44
C TYR A 12 -8.68 -21.67 -1.71
N ASN A 13 -7.52 -21.63 -1.05
CA ASN A 13 -7.09 -20.50 -0.23
C ASN A 13 -5.72 -19.98 -0.70
N GLU A 14 -5.69 -18.73 -1.17
CA GLU A 14 -4.46 -18.04 -1.56
C GLU A 14 -4.17 -16.81 -0.69
N VAL A 15 -4.84 -16.69 0.47
CA VAL A 15 -4.74 -15.52 1.35
C VAL A 15 -3.28 -15.23 1.70
N GLN A 16 -2.51 -16.24 2.12
CA GLN A 16 -1.11 -16.05 2.46
C GLN A 16 -0.30 -15.52 1.27
N ARG A 17 -0.52 -16.06 0.06
CA ARG A 17 0.19 -15.62 -1.14
C ARG A 17 -0.18 -14.19 -1.53
N GLY A 18 -1.48 -13.88 -1.54
CA GLY A 18 -1.99 -12.55 -1.89
C GLY A 18 -1.57 -11.47 -0.87
N PHE A 19 -1.63 -11.81 0.42
CA PHE A 19 -1.13 -10.97 1.51
C PHE A 19 0.36 -10.68 1.32
N MET A 20 1.18 -11.73 1.16
CA MET A 20 2.63 -11.57 1.01
C MET A 20 2.99 -10.75 -0.24
N ALA A 21 2.29 -10.95 -1.37
CA ALA A 21 2.51 -10.16 -2.57
C ALA A 21 2.25 -8.66 -2.34
N SER A 22 1.12 -8.33 -1.71
CA SER A 22 0.74 -6.93 -1.42
C SER A 22 1.68 -6.29 -0.38
N LEU A 23 2.09 -7.06 0.62
CA LEU A 23 3.02 -6.64 1.66
C LEU A 23 4.39 -6.29 1.06
N VAL A 24 4.95 -7.14 0.19
CA VAL A 24 6.25 -6.85 -0.43
C VAL A 24 6.19 -5.71 -1.45
N THR A 25 5.05 -5.49 -2.11
CA THR A 25 4.82 -4.27 -2.91
C THR A 25 4.92 -3.02 -2.05
N SER A 26 4.27 -3.01 -0.89
CA SER A 26 4.30 -1.89 0.06
C SER A 26 5.70 -1.71 0.67
N MET A 27 6.40 -2.81 0.97
CA MET A 27 7.78 -2.81 1.42
C MET A 27 8.73 -2.17 0.40
N GLY A 28 8.56 -2.51 -0.89
CA GLY A 28 9.33 -1.92 -1.98
C GLY A 28 9.09 -0.41 -2.12
N ARG A 29 7.83 0.03 -1.98
CA ARG A 29 7.47 1.44 -1.95
C ARG A 29 8.19 2.17 -0.82
N MET A 30 8.08 1.65 0.41
CA MET A 30 8.77 2.23 1.58
C MET A 30 10.28 2.32 1.36
N ALA A 31 10.93 1.23 0.93
CA ALA A 31 12.36 1.22 0.68
C ALA A 31 12.80 2.26 -0.37
N ALA A 32 12.05 2.37 -1.48
CA ALA A 32 12.35 3.32 -2.55
C ALA A 32 12.20 4.78 -2.11
N HIS A 33 11.20 5.09 -1.28
CA HIS A 33 10.92 6.45 -0.87
C HIS A 33 11.70 6.89 0.37
N THR A 34 12.02 5.99 1.30
CA THR A 34 12.82 6.35 2.48
C THR A 34 14.31 6.17 2.27
N GLY A 35 14.72 5.45 1.22
CA GLY A 35 16.12 5.16 0.93
C GLY A 35 16.76 4.21 1.96
N GLN A 36 15.96 3.32 2.55
CA GLN A 36 16.39 2.43 3.62
C GLN A 36 16.15 0.95 3.29
N ILE A 37 16.93 0.09 3.93
CA ILE A 37 16.61 -1.35 3.98
C ILE A 37 15.37 -1.50 4.86
N ILE A 38 14.30 -2.05 4.29
CA ILE A 38 13.07 -2.38 4.99
C ILE A 38 12.96 -3.90 5.05
N THR A 39 12.83 -4.46 6.26
CA THR A 39 12.62 -5.89 6.46
C THR A 39 11.14 -6.24 6.41
N LEU A 40 10.85 -7.52 6.19
CA LEU A 40 9.48 -8.02 6.19
C LEU A 40 8.78 -7.76 7.52
N ASP A 41 9.47 -8.02 8.64
CA ASP A 41 8.93 -7.80 9.99
C ASP A 41 8.62 -6.32 10.26
N GLN A 42 9.47 -5.42 9.79
CA GLN A 42 9.23 -3.97 9.87
C GLN A 42 7.99 -3.56 9.06
N MET A 43 7.77 -4.17 7.90
CA MET A 43 6.59 -3.88 7.08
C MET A 43 5.31 -4.44 7.70
N ILE A 44 5.33 -5.66 8.24
CA ILE A 44 4.16 -6.29 8.90
C ILE A 44 3.69 -5.48 10.10
N THR A 45 4.63 -4.89 10.83
CA THR A 45 4.36 -4.10 12.04
C THR A 45 4.39 -2.59 11.79
N CYS A 46 4.34 -2.16 10.53
CA CYS A 46 4.43 -0.76 10.15
C CYS A 46 3.22 0.03 10.68
N PRO A 47 3.43 1.09 11.48
CA PRO A 47 2.32 1.91 12.00
C PRO A 47 1.81 2.93 10.97
N HIS A 48 2.47 3.06 9.82
CA HIS A 48 2.09 4.03 8.80
C HIS A 48 0.85 3.55 8.05
N GLU A 49 -0.25 4.29 8.21
CA GLU A 49 -1.46 4.09 7.43
C GLU A 49 -1.33 4.78 6.06
N PHE A 50 -1.36 3.99 5.00
CA PHE A 50 -1.16 4.47 3.62
C PHE A 50 -2.38 5.13 3.01
N ALA A 51 -3.57 4.86 3.54
CA ALA A 51 -4.83 5.41 3.05
C ALA A 51 -5.79 5.71 4.22
N PRO A 52 -5.50 6.74 5.03
CA PRO A 52 -6.37 7.12 6.14
C PRO A 52 -7.79 7.45 5.66
N GLY A 53 -8.80 6.89 6.34
CA GLY A 53 -10.21 7.13 6.03
C GLY A 53 -10.70 6.49 4.73
N ILE A 54 -9.98 5.50 4.20
CA ILE A 54 -10.38 4.78 2.96
C ILE A 54 -11.75 4.11 3.10
N GLU A 55 -12.11 3.69 4.31
CA GLU A 55 -13.39 3.09 4.65
C GLU A 55 -14.58 4.06 4.52
N GLU A 56 -14.32 5.37 4.58
CA GLU A 56 -15.33 6.43 4.42
C GLU A 56 -15.45 6.91 2.97
N LEU A 57 -14.58 6.42 2.07
CA LEU A 57 -14.53 6.89 0.68
C LEU A 57 -15.74 6.39 -0.11
N THR A 58 -16.53 7.33 -0.64
CA THR A 58 -17.67 7.08 -1.52
C THR A 58 -17.42 7.70 -2.90
N LEU A 59 -18.29 7.38 -3.87
CA LEU A 59 -18.22 7.99 -5.20
C LEU A 59 -18.49 9.50 -5.20
N ASP A 60 -19.20 10.00 -4.18
CA ASP A 60 -19.53 11.41 -4.02
C ASP A 60 -18.47 12.17 -3.18
N SER A 61 -17.53 11.46 -2.56
CA SER A 61 -16.48 12.05 -1.75
C SER A 61 -15.53 12.89 -2.60
N GLU A 62 -15.03 13.99 -2.04
CA GLU A 62 -13.98 14.74 -2.72
C GLU A 62 -12.70 13.89 -2.88
N SER A 63 -11.90 14.18 -3.91
CA SER A 63 -10.60 13.53 -4.07
C SER A 63 -9.73 13.70 -2.82
N PRO A 64 -9.17 12.60 -2.26
CA PRO A 64 -8.24 12.66 -1.12
C PRO A 64 -6.90 13.30 -1.54
N LEU A 65 -6.55 13.23 -2.82
CA LEU A 65 -5.38 13.90 -3.38
C LEU A 65 -5.79 15.28 -3.90
N LYS A 66 -5.34 16.34 -3.21
CA LYS A 66 -5.57 17.73 -3.61
C LYS A 66 -4.40 18.27 -4.42
N SER A 67 -4.69 19.00 -5.49
CA SER A 67 -3.69 19.78 -6.19
C SER A 67 -3.55 21.16 -5.57
N LYS A 68 -2.35 21.73 -5.63
CA LYS A 68 -2.07 23.12 -5.30
C LYS A 68 -1.45 23.77 -6.52
N ASP A 69 -2.11 24.83 -7.03
CA ASP A 69 -1.68 25.55 -8.24
C ASP A 69 -1.47 24.62 -9.46
N GLY A 70 -2.36 23.62 -9.61
CA GLY A 70 -2.29 22.63 -10.68
C GLY A 70 -1.17 21.58 -10.54
N LYS A 71 -0.47 21.54 -9.40
CA LYS A 71 0.58 20.57 -9.10
C LYS A 71 0.21 19.69 -7.93
N TYR A 72 0.66 18.44 -7.96
CA TYR A 72 0.53 17.50 -6.85
C TYR A 72 1.82 17.48 -6.01
N PRO A 73 1.73 17.09 -4.73
CA PRO A 73 2.92 16.83 -3.91
C PRO A 73 3.84 15.82 -4.60
N ILE A 74 5.15 16.03 -4.48
CA ILE A 74 6.16 15.10 -4.95
C ILE A 74 6.86 14.46 -3.74
N PRO A 75 7.24 13.18 -3.82
CA PRO A 75 7.98 12.55 -2.73
C PRO A 75 9.39 13.10 -2.68
N TYR A 76 10.04 13.03 -1.51
CA TYR A 76 11.43 13.47 -1.30
C TYR A 76 12.31 12.26 -0.96
N PRO A 77 12.68 11.41 -1.96
CA PRO A 77 13.29 10.12 -1.70
C PRO A 77 14.59 10.20 -0.90
N GLY A 78 14.70 9.43 0.17
CA GLY A 78 15.91 9.36 1.01
C GLY A 78 16.15 10.58 1.91
N LEU A 79 15.42 11.68 1.71
CA LEU A 79 15.44 12.86 2.59
C LEU A 79 14.44 12.69 3.73
N ILE A 80 13.23 12.23 3.41
CA ILE A 80 12.22 11.85 4.40
C ILE A 80 12.36 10.34 4.63
N LYS A 81 12.59 9.97 5.89
CA LYS A 81 12.96 8.58 6.25
C LYS A 81 11.82 7.78 6.87
N ASP A 82 10.74 8.43 7.29
CA ASP A 82 9.60 7.76 7.92
C ASP A 82 8.41 7.58 6.96
N ARG A 83 8.36 8.32 5.84
CA ARG A 83 7.25 8.32 4.86
C ARG A 83 7.69 8.88 3.50
N GLU A 84 6.79 8.86 2.51
CA GLU A 84 7.11 9.32 1.15
C GLU A 84 7.08 10.84 0.95
N TYR A 85 6.10 11.51 1.56
CA TYR A 85 5.81 12.93 1.34
C TYR A 85 6.02 13.74 2.61
N PRO A 86 6.44 15.01 2.49
CA PRO A 86 6.40 15.92 3.63
C PRO A 86 4.94 16.11 4.07
N GLY A 87 4.71 16.07 5.38
CA GLY A 87 3.41 16.40 5.97
C GLY A 87 3.06 17.87 5.87
#